data_AF-A0A7W0Z0U7-F1
#
_entry.id   AF-A0A7W0Z0U7-F1
#
_cell.length_a   1.000
_cell.length_b   1.000
_cell.length_c   1.000
_cell.angle_alpha   90.00
_cell.angle_beta   90.00
_cell.angle_gamma   90.00
#
_symmetry.space_group_name_H-M   'P 1'
#
loop_
_entity.id
_entity.type
_entity.pdbx_description
1 polymer ?
#
loop_
_entity_poly.entity_id
_entity_poly.type
_entity_poly.pdbx_seq_one_letter_code
_entity_poly.pdbx_strand_id
1 'polypeptide(L)'
;MARKILWGSLALAPITVLVHYLVEPSEVAEFVLAAAALVPLAWLIGEATEHAGEHTGPGIGGFLNATFGNAPELIIALLAVNAAKTEVVRGSLSGSVVGNLLLVLGFSLLFGGRGEIDRGSSLVSLGLVGVATLLFLIPAVPSWSGDPERHGLALLSLPVSVALLLLYVGVTWYALRRHRELHVADPEGGAWSLRASLLVLAVATVVTALVAEILVGSLEVFAEEAHLTEFFVAAVIVAIVGNAAEHGGAVVVAARGKLKLATEIALASSAQVAVFLIPAVALLAWLIDPVALSFRPVELIAMGGGAVIATALLADGRTSRSHGVALILAYVGTVAMFFLAGDR
;
A
#
# COMPACT_ATOMS: atom_id res chain seq x y z
N MET A 1 23.96 -3.38 4.71
CA MET A 1 24.20 -2.89 3.34
C MET A 1 22.96 -2.16 2.80
N ALA A 2 21.77 -2.79 2.79
CA ALA A 2 20.51 -2.16 2.33
C ALA A 2 20.17 -0.81 2.96
N ARG A 3 20.23 -0.66 4.30
CA ARG A 3 19.95 0.62 4.98
C ARG A 3 20.87 1.76 4.54
N LYS A 4 22.16 1.48 4.29
CA LYS A 4 23.11 2.49 3.79
C LYS A 4 22.79 2.94 2.37
N ILE A 5 22.29 2.03 1.53
CA ILE A 5 21.84 2.35 0.17
C ILE A 5 20.60 3.24 0.24
N LEU A 6 19.62 2.90 1.10
CA LEU A 6 18.40 3.70 1.29
C LEU A 6 18.70 5.12 1.78
N TRP A 7 19.62 5.26 2.75
CA TRP A 7 20.11 6.58 3.18
C TRP A 7 20.79 7.36 2.05
N GLY A 8 21.61 6.69 1.23
CA GLY A 8 22.24 7.32 0.07
C GLY A 8 21.23 7.74 -1.00
N SER A 9 20.19 6.94 -1.23
CA SER A 9 19.17 7.22 -2.22
C SER A 9 18.17 8.30 -1.79
N LEU A 10 18.15 8.73 -0.53
CA LEU A 10 17.34 9.89 -0.11
C LEU A 10 17.74 11.18 -0.85
N ALA A 11 18.98 11.26 -1.36
CA ALA A 11 19.40 12.37 -2.21
C ALA A 11 18.61 12.44 -3.54
N LEU A 12 17.98 11.34 -3.99
CA LEU A 12 17.16 11.34 -5.20
C LEU A 12 15.99 12.31 -5.07
N ALA A 13 15.36 12.45 -3.88
CA ALA A 13 14.23 13.35 -3.70
C ALA A 13 14.54 14.83 -3.98
N PRO A 14 15.54 15.47 -3.34
CA PRO A 14 15.90 16.84 -3.68
C PRO A 14 16.46 16.97 -5.09
N ILE A 15 17.13 15.93 -5.63
CA ILE A 15 17.58 15.93 -7.04
C ILE A 15 16.39 15.96 -7.98
N THR A 16 15.37 15.12 -7.79
CA THR A 16 14.16 15.09 -8.63
C THR A 16 13.47 16.45 -8.62
N VAL A 17 13.27 17.05 -7.44
CA VAL A 17 12.66 18.38 -7.32
C VAL A 17 13.52 19.45 -8.04
N LEU A 18 14.83 19.41 -7.86
CA LEU A 18 15.72 20.38 -8.50
C LEU A 18 15.75 20.22 -10.03
N VAL A 19 15.80 19.00 -10.52
CA VAL A 19 15.80 18.68 -11.95
C VAL A 19 14.49 19.13 -12.59
N HIS A 20 13.35 18.88 -11.95
CA HIS A 20 12.05 19.35 -12.42
C HIS A 20 12.04 20.88 -12.62
N TYR A 21 12.50 21.66 -11.64
CA TYR A 21 12.47 23.13 -11.74
C TYR A 21 13.61 23.77 -12.54
N LEU A 22 14.77 23.13 -12.70
CA LEU A 22 15.95 23.73 -13.33
C LEU A 22 16.26 23.20 -14.73
N VAL A 23 15.90 21.95 -15.01
CA VAL A 23 16.30 21.25 -16.24
C VAL A 23 15.10 20.99 -17.15
N GLU A 24 13.89 20.88 -16.58
CA GLU A 24 12.66 20.56 -17.31
C GLU A 24 12.86 19.33 -18.24
N PRO A 25 13.23 18.16 -17.69
CA PRO A 25 13.47 16.96 -18.50
C PRO A 25 12.15 16.45 -19.11
N SER A 26 12.23 15.41 -19.95
CA SER A 26 11.01 14.76 -20.45
C SER A 26 10.17 14.19 -19.30
N GLU A 27 8.84 14.24 -19.43
CA GLU A 27 7.92 13.74 -18.40
C GLU A 27 8.13 12.25 -18.09
N VAL A 28 8.55 11.44 -19.09
CA VAL A 28 8.98 10.06 -18.87
C VAL A 28 10.14 9.98 -17.86
N ALA A 29 11.12 10.87 -17.98
CA ALA A 29 12.25 10.93 -17.03
C ALA A 29 11.80 11.46 -15.67
N GLU A 30 10.89 12.44 -15.63
CA GLU A 30 10.29 12.93 -14.37
C GLU A 30 9.58 11.81 -13.63
N PHE A 31 8.75 11.03 -14.32
CA PHE A 31 8.03 9.90 -13.75
C PHE A 31 8.99 8.87 -13.15
N VAL A 32 10.02 8.48 -13.91
CA VAL A 32 11.02 7.49 -13.44
C VAL A 32 11.81 8.01 -12.25
N LEU A 33 12.24 9.27 -12.28
CA LEU A 33 12.98 9.91 -11.18
C LEU A 33 12.10 10.07 -9.92
N ALA A 34 10.84 10.47 -10.09
CA ALA A 34 9.88 10.60 -9.00
C ALA A 34 9.56 9.23 -8.37
N ALA A 35 9.26 8.23 -9.19
CA ALA A 35 9.04 6.86 -8.74
C ALA A 35 10.25 6.32 -7.95
N ALA A 36 11.46 6.52 -8.46
CA ALA A 36 12.69 6.09 -7.78
C ALA A 36 12.94 6.85 -6.47
N ALA A 37 12.62 8.15 -6.42
CA ALA A 37 12.79 8.99 -5.23
C ALA A 37 11.76 8.70 -4.13
N LEU A 38 10.55 8.27 -4.49
CA LEU A 38 9.51 7.91 -3.52
C LEU A 38 9.87 6.66 -2.71
N VAL A 39 10.63 5.72 -3.30
CA VAL A 39 11.03 4.49 -2.59
C VAL A 39 11.79 4.77 -1.27
N PRO A 40 12.92 5.50 -1.25
CA PRO A 40 13.60 5.78 0.00
C PRO A 40 12.82 6.73 0.93
N LEU A 41 11.95 7.60 0.40
CA LEU A 41 11.10 8.47 1.22
C LEU A 41 10.04 7.69 1.99
N ALA A 42 9.34 6.77 1.33
CA ALA A 42 8.35 5.90 1.96
C ALA A 42 9.00 5.02 3.05
N TRP A 43 10.21 4.49 2.79
CA TRP A 43 10.98 3.81 3.83
C TRP A 43 11.31 4.72 5.03
N LEU A 44 11.75 5.96 4.78
CA LEU A 44 12.08 6.92 5.85
C LEU A 44 10.86 7.31 6.69
N ILE A 45 9.70 7.47 6.05
CA ILE A 45 8.42 7.70 6.74
C ILE A 45 8.07 6.51 7.63
N GLY A 46 8.16 5.28 7.11
CA GLY A 46 7.91 4.05 7.88
C GLY A 46 8.82 3.95 9.10
N GLU A 47 10.13 4.14 8.91
CA GLU A 47 11.12 4.14 9.99
C GLU A 47 10.81 5.22 11.03
N ALA A 48 10.58 6.48 10.61
CA ALA A 48 10.25 7.57 11.53
C ALA A 48 8.96 7.31 12.32
N THR A 49 7.98 6.67 11.69
CA THR A 49 6.70 6.28 12.30
C THR A 49 6.88 5.20 13.36
N GLU A 50 7.71 4.18 13.08
CA GLU A 50 8.06 3.13 14.04
C GLU A 50 8.74 3.72 15.27
N HIS A 51 9.78 4.56 15.10
CA HIS A 51 10.47 5.23 16.22
C HIS A 51 9.54 6.16 17.01
N ALA A 52 8.58 6.84 16.36
CA ALA A 52 7.59 7.65 17.05
C ALA A 52 6.59 6.78 17.85
N GLY A 53 6.23 5.61 17.33
CA GLY A 53 5.35 4.64 17.97
C GLY A 53 5.90 4.11 19.30
N GLU A 54 7.20 3.87 19.37
CA GLU A 54 7.90 3.41 20.59
C GLU A 54 7.75 4.36 21.77
N HIS A 55 7.56 5.66 21.51
CA HIS A 55 7.46 6.70 22.54
C HIS A 55 6.03 7.01 22.97
N THR A 56 5.02 6.55 22.23
CA THR A 56 3.62 7.00 22.36
C THR A 56 2.68 5.91 22.90
N GLY A 57 3.20 4.69 23.08
CA GLY A 57 2.48 3.54 23.61
C GLY A 57 1.63 2.83 22.56
N PRO A 58 1.12 1.62 22.86
CA PRO A 58 0.54 0.74 21.83
C PRO A 58 -0.64 1.34 21.05
N GLY A 59 -1.49 2.12 21.72
CA GLY A 59 -2.66 2.73 21.09
C GLY A 59 -2.32 3.84 20.11
N ILE A 60 -1.58 4.86 20.58
CA ILE A 60 -1.19 6.00 19.73
C ILE A 60 -0.16 5.55 18.69
N GLY A 61 0.78 4.67 19.05
CA GLY A 61 1.75 4.11 18.12
C GLY A 61 1.08 3.31 17.00
N GLY A 62 0.07 2.49 17.32
CA GLY A 62 -0.73 1.79 16.31
C GLY A 62 -1.47 2.74 15.37
N PHE A 63 -2.04 3.84 15.89
CA PHE A 63 -2.69 4.87 15.08
C PHE A 63 -1.69 5.62 14.18
N LEU A 64 -0.52 5.98 14.71
CA LEU A 64 0.55 6.60 13.94
C LEU A 64 1.01 5.67 12.82
N ASN A 65 1.22 4.39 13.11
CA ASN A 65 1.62 3.40 12.11
C ASN A 65 0.57 3.24 11.00
N ALA A 66 -0.71 3.13 11.37
CA ALA A 66 -1.78 3.00 10.40
C ALA A 66 -1.87 4.21 9.45
N THR A 67 -1.72 5.42 10.01
CA THR A 67 -1.88 6.66 9.26
C THR A 67 -0.64 7.00 8.45
N PHE A 68 0.52 7.06 9.12
CA PHE A 68 1.75 7.52 8.52
C PHE A 68 2.54 6.42 7.82
N GLY A 69 2.38 5.15 8.18
CA GLY A 69 2.97 4.04 7.42
C GLY A 69 2.52 4.10 5.95
N ASN A 70 1.20 4.23 5.76
CA ASN A 70 0.55 4.36 4.45
C ASN A 70 0.50 5.81 3.92
N ALA A 71 1.28 6.76 4.49
CA ALA A 71 1.22 8.16 4.06
C ALA A 71 1.62 8.37 2.58
N PRO A 72 2.66 7.70 2.03
CA PRO A 72 3.01 7.85 0.62
C PRO A 72 1.85 7.53 -0.31
N GLU A 73 1.17 6.40 -0.09
CA GLU A 73 0.01 5.96 -0.85
C GLU A 73 -1.17 6.91 -0.67
N LEU A 74 -1.43 7.36 0.56
CA LEU A 74 -2.47 8.36 0.86
C LEU A 74 -2.22 9.67 0.09
N ILE A 75 -0.98 10.16 0.11
CA ILE A 75 -0.59 11.40 -0.57
C ILE A 75 -0.76 11.27 -2.08
N ILE A 76 -0.22 10.20 -2.68
CA ILE A 76 -0.35 9.94 -4.11
C ILE A 76 -1.83 9.84 -4.51
N ALA A 77 -2.64 9.12 -3.72
CA ALA A 77 -4.07 9.00 -3.96
C ALA A 77 -4.78 10.36 -3.90
N LEU A 78 -4.56 11.18 -2.87
CA LEU A 78 -5.22 12.48 -2.74
C LEU A 78 -4.78 13.49 -3.82
N LEU A 79 -3.52 13.44 -4.25
CA LEU A 79 -3.06 14.25 -5.38
C LEU A 79 -3.68 13.79 -6.70
N ALA A 80 -3.84 12.48 -6.91
CA ALA A 80 -4.57 11.93 -8.05
C ALA A 80 -6.06 12.30 -8.01
N VAL A 81 -6.70 12.35 -6.83
CA VAL A 81 -8.06 12.91 -6.67
C VAL A 81 -8.09 14.36 -7.14
N ASN A 82 -7.16 15.19 -6.66
CA ASN A 82 -7.08 16.61 -7.02
C ASN A 82 -6.83 16.83 -8.53
N ALA A 83 -6.13 15.89 -9.18
CA ALA A 83 -5.91 15.89 -10.63
C ALA A 83 -7.06 15.25 -11.43
N ALA A 84 -8.20 14.90 -10.80
CA ALA A 84 -9.32 14.19 -11.41
C ALA A 84 -8.95 12.83 -12.04
N LYS A 85 -7.86 12.20 -11.59
CA LYS A 85 -7.37 10.89 -12.09
C LYS A 85 -7.94 9.74 -11.26
N THR A 86 -9.26 9.53 -11.30
CA THR A 86 -9.93 8.56 -10.41
C THR A 86 -9.49 7.10 -10.66
N GLU A 87 -9.14 6.76 -11.91
CA GLU A 87 -8.59 5.45 -12.28
C GLU A 87 -7.21 5.21 -11.65
N VAL A 88 -6.37 6.26 -11.54
CA VAL A 88 -5.08 6.18 -10.85
C VAL A 88 -5.28 5.96 -9.35
N VAL A 89 -6.28 6.60 -8.74
CA VAL A 89 -6.63 6.40 -7.33
C VAL A 89 -7.04 4.95 -7.07
N ARG A 90 -8.00 4.42 -7.83
CA ARG A 90 -8.49 3.03 -7.65
C ARG A 90 -7.40 2.01 -7.96
N GLY A 91 -6.69 2.20 -9.07
CA GLY A 91 -5.62 1.32 -9.52
C GLY A 91 -4.49 1.24 -8.51
N SER A 92 -3.94 2.37 -8.07
CA SER A 92 -2.83 2.37 -7.09
C SER A 92 -3.21 1.71 -5.76
N LEU A 93 -4.43 1.96 -5.26
CA LEU A 93 -4.90 1.38 -4.01
C LEU A 93 -5.19 -0.14 -4.11
N SER A 94 -5.89 -0.58 -5.17
CA SER A 94 -6.15 -2.01 -5.39
C SER A 94 -4.86 -2.77 -5.69
N GLY A 95 -3.97 -2.17 -6.47
CA GLY A 95 -2.62 -2.63 -6.73
C GLY A 95 -1.79 -2.78 -5.45
N SER A 96 -1.90 -1.84 -4.51
CA SER A 96 -1.20 -1.91 -3.23
C SER A 96 -1.68 -3.11 -2.39
N VAL A 97 -3.00 -3.32 -2.26
CA VAL A 97 -3.58 -4.49 -1.57
C VAL A 97 -3.03 -5.80 -2.16
N VAL A 98 -3.09 -5.93 -3.49
CA VAL A 98 -2.66 -7.14 -4.20
C VAL A 98 -1.14 -7.32 -4.15
N GLY A 99 -0.37 -6.24 -4.25
CA GLY A 99 1.08 -6.26 -4.15
C GLY A 99 1.54 -6.78 -2.78
N ASN A 100 0.94 -6.32 -1.69
CA ASN A 100 1.30 -6.81 -0.36
C ASN A 100 0.90 -8.29 -0.17
N LEU A 101 -0.29 -8.65 -0.67
CA LEU A 101 -0.87 -9.98 -0.52
C LEU A 101 -0.16 -11.07 -1.33
N LEU A 102 0.25 -10.76 -2.56
CA LEU A 102 0.82 -11.74 -3.48
C LEU A 102 2.32 -11.54 -3.68
N LEU A 103 2.77 -10.31 -3.91
CA LEU A 103 4.17 -10.04 -4.23
C LEU A 103 5.06 -10.01 -2.98
N VAL A 104 4.74 -9.16 -2.00
CA VAL A 104 5.55 -9.02 -0.78
C VAL A 104 5.51 -10.30 0.05
N LEU A 105 4.31 -10.86 0.26
CA LEU A 105 4.17 -12.16 0.91
C LEU A 105 4.87 -13.25 0.09
N GLY A 106 4.69 -13.29 -1.22
CA GLY A 106 5.29 -14.29 -2.10
C GLY A 106 6.82 -14.31 -2.00
N PHE A 107 7.47 -13.15 -2.07
CA PHE A 107 8.92 -13.03 -1.87
C PHE A 107 9.32 -13.38 -0.43
N SER A 108 8.56 -12.98 0.58
CA SER A 108 8.82 -13.34 1.97
C SER A 108 8.84 -14.86 2.17
N LEU A 109 7.89 -15.59 1.60
CA LEU A 109 7.85 -17.05 1.68
C LEU A 109 8.94 -17.72 0.83
N LEU A 110 9.26 -17.16 -0.35
CA LEU A 110 10.31 -17.68 -1.23
C LEU A 110 11.69 -17.60 -0.56
N PHE A 111 12.02 -16.45 0.03
CA PHE A 111 13.32 -16.23 0.66
C PHE A 111 13.40 -16.73 2.11
N GLY A 112 12.29 -16.72 2.85
CA GLY A 112 12.25 -17.27 4.21
C GLY A 112 12.18 -18.80 4.28
N GLY A 113 11.63 -19.46 3.26
CA GLY A 113 11.63 -20.92 3.17
C GLY A 113 10.55 -21.61 3.99
N ARG A 114 10.92 -22.63 4.76
CA ARG A 114 9.96 -23.45 5.53
C ARG A 114 9.91 -22.97 6.98
N GLY A 115 8.72 -22.62 7.46
CA GLY A 115 8.51 -22.20 8.85
C GLY A 115 7.05 -22.21 9.27
N GLU A 116 6.82 -21.97 10.55
CA GLU A 116 5.48 -21.85 11.13
C GLU A 116 5.05 -20.37 11.20
N ILE A 117 3.75 -20.13 11.07
CA ILE A 117 3.16 -18.79 11.10
C ILE A 117 2.03 -18.70 12.12
N ASP A 118 1.64 -17.47 12.47
CA ASP A 118 0.44 -17.24 13.26
C ASP A 118 -0.81 -17.42 12.40
N ARG A 119 -1.38 -18.62 12.39
CA ARG A 119 -2.59 -18.90 11.61
C ARG A 119 -3.76 -18.00 12.02
N GLY A 120 -3.91 -17.70 13.30
CA GLY A 120 -5.01 -16.87 13.80
C GLY A 120 -4.93 -15.44 13.26
N SER A 121 -3.78 -14.80 13.44
CA SER A 121 -3.56 -13.43 12.94
C SER A 121 -3.65 -13.36 11.40
N SER A 122 -3.08 -14.35 10.71
CA SER A 122 -3.11 -14.43 9.24
C SER A 122 -4.53 -14.53 8.71
N LEU A 123 -5.37 -15.39 9.30
CA LEU A 123 -6.78 -15.56 8.88
C LEU A 123 -7.63 -14.32 9.16
N VAL A 124 -7.37 -13.59 10.26
CA VAL A 124 -8.05 -12.32 10.52
C VAL A 124 -7.71 -11.31 9.43
N SER A 125 -6.43 -11.14 9.11
CA SER A 125 -5.98 -10.17 8.08
C SER A 125 -6.54 -10.51 6.69
N LEU A 126 -6.46 -11.80 6.29
CA LEU A 126 -7.04 -12.27 5.02
C LEU A 126 -8.56 -12.13 4.99
N GLY A 127 -9.24 -12.40 6.11
CA GLY A 127 -10.67 -12.22 6.27
C GLY A 127 -11.09 -10.75 6.13
N LEU A 128 -10.29 -9.80 6.64
CA LEU A 128 -10.53 -8.37 6.48
C LEU A 128 -10.45 -7.94 5.01
N VAL A 129 -9.45 -8.41 4.26
CA VAL A 129 -9.38 -8.16 2.80
C VAL A 129 -10.60 -8.76 2.08
N GLY A 130 -11.04 -9.95 2.48
CA GLY A 130 -12.25 -10.58 1.95
C GLY A 130 -13.52 -9.77 2.24
N VAL A 131 -13.71 -9.30 3.48
CA VAL A 131 -14.85 -8.44 3.85
C VAL A 131 -14.82 -7.11 3.11
N ALA A 132 -13.65 -6.47 2.99
CA ALA A 132 -13.50 -5.24 2.21
C ALA A 132 -13.89 -5.45 0.76
N THR A 133 -13.37 -6.50 0.11
CA THR A 133 -13.69 -6.84 -1.28
C THR A 133 -15.19 -7.07 -1.47
N LEU A 134 -15.85 -7.76 -0.53
CA LEU A 134 -17.30 -7.98 -0.59
C LEU A 134 -18.10 -6.68 -0.45
N LEU A 135 -17.69 -5.79 0.46
CA LEU A 135 -18.39 -4.51 0.64
C LEU A 135 -18.14 -3.54 -0.53
N PHE A 136 -16.98 -3.59 -1.17
CA PHE A 136 -16.69 -2.83 -2.39
C PHE A 136 -17.59 -3.22 -3.57
N LEU A 137 -18.16 -4.43 -3.60
CA LEU A 137 -19.14 -4.81 -4.62
C LEU A 137 -20.39 -3.92 -4.62
N ILE A 138 -20.75 -3.31 -3.48
CA ILE A 138 -21.95 -2.48 -3.34
C ILE A 138 -21.92 -1.26 -4.29
N PRO A 139 -20.88 -0.41 -4.29
CA PRO A 139 -20.73 0.65 -5.29
C PRO A 139 -20.17 0.14 -6.62
N ALA A 140 -19.36 -0.93 -6.63
CA ALA A 140 -18.72 -1.41 -7.85
C ALA A 140 -19.68 -2.05 -8.86
N VAL A 141 -20.58 -2.95 -8.45
CA VAL A 141 -21.48 -3.65 -9.39
C VAL A 141 -22.35 -2.67 -10.20
N PRO A 142 -23.00 -1.66 -9.58
CA PRO A 142 -23.74 -0.66 -10.34
C PRO A 142 -22.86 0.18 -11.29
N SER A 143 -21.56 0.32 -11.00
CA SER A 143 -20.59 1.05 -11.84
C SER A 143 -20.18 0.30 -13.11
N TRP A 144 -20.51 -0.98 -13.24
CA TRP A 144 -20.18 -1.75 -14.44
C TRP A 144 -21.12 -1.44 -15.62
N SER A 145 -22.20 -0.71 -15.35
CA SER A 145 -23.13 -0.20 -16.35
C SER A 145 -23.26 1.32 -16.24
N GLY A 146 -23.18 2.01 -17.37
CA GLY A 146 -23.21 3.47 -17.43
C GLY A 146 -21.93 4.12 -16.90
N ASP A 147 -22.03 5.40 -16.54
CA ASP A 147 -20.90 6.18 -16.03
C ASP A 147 -20.42 5.65 -14.65
N PRO A 148 -19.14 5.22 -14.53
CA PRO A 148 -18.55 4.72 -13.29
C PRO A 148 -18.15 5.81 -12.30
N GLU A 149 -18.16 7.09 -12.70
CA GLU A 149 -17.78 8.24 -11.88
C GLU A 149 -18.99 9.06 -11.39
N ARG A 150 -20.20 8.66 -11.78
CA ARG A 150 -21.42 9.37 -11.39
C ARG A 150 -21.54 9.54 -9.87
N HIS A 151 -21.96 10.73 -9.45
CA HIS A 151 -22.07 11.14 -8.04
C HIS A 151 -22.86 10.15 -7.14
N GLY A 152 -23.87 9.48 -7.70
CA GLY A 152 -24.64 8.46 -6.97
C GLY A 152 -23.78 7.29 -6.45
N LEU A 153 -22.71 6.92 -7.15
CA LEU A 153 -21.79 5.85 -6.72
C LEU A 153 -20.87 6.31 -5.58
N ALA A 154 -20.47 7.59 -5.58
CA ALA A 154 -19.73 8.19 -4.46
C ALA A 154 -20.60 8.21 -3.18
N LEU A 155 -21.90 8.51 -3.30
CA LEU A 155 -22.84 8.42 -2.19
C LEU A 155 -23.01 6.98 -1.66
N LEU A 156 -23.03 5.97 -2.53
CA LEU A 156 -23.04 4.56 -2.12
C LEU A 156 -21.73 4.12 -1.44
N SER A 157 -20.62 4.79 -1.77
CA SER A 157 -19.30 4.49 -1.19
C SER A 157 -19.15 5.02 0.24
N LEU A 158 -19.90 6.04 0.64
CA LEU A 158 -19.89 6.60 2.01
C LEU A 158 -20.22 5.56 3.10
N PRO A 159 -21.40 4.90 3.11
CA PRO A 159 -21.72 3.93 4.16
C PRO A 159 -20.77 2.72 4.16
N VAL A 160 -20.29 2.31 2.99
CA VAL A 160 -19.25 1.27 2.87
C VAL A 160 -17.96 1.70 3.56
N SER A 161 -17.52 2.94 3.30
CA SER A 161 -16.27 3.47 3.88
C SER A 161 -16.38 3.62 5.40
N VAL A 162 -17.49 4.14 5.90
CA VAL A 162 -17.74 4.25 7.35
C VAL A 162 -17.78 2.87 8.00
N ALA A 163 -18.45 1.88 7.40
CA ALA A 163 -18.52 0.53 7.94
C ALA A 163 -17.14 -0.15 8.02
N LEU A 164 -16.30 0.02 7.00
CA LEU A 164 -14.94 -0.53 6.96
C LEU A 164 -14.03 0.13 8.00
N LEU A 165 -14.11 1.45 8.17
CA LEU A 165 -13.34 2.15 9.20
C LEU A 165 -13.78 1.75 10.61
N LEU A 166 -15.08 1.57 10.86
CA LEU A 166 -15.58 1.05 12.13
C LEU A 166 -15.07 -0.37 12.40
N LEU A 167 -15.06 -1.23 11.37
CA LEU A 167 -14.49 -2.58 11.46
C LEU A 167 -12.99 -2.53 11.79
N TYR A 168 -12.23 -1.67 11.10
CA TYR A 168 -10.81 -1.47 11.35
C TYR A 168 -10.52 -1.03 12.78
N VAL A 169 -11.25 -0.02 13.27
CA VAL A 169 -11.12 0.47 14.65
C VAL A 169 -11.49 -0.63 15.66
N GLY A 170 -12.57 -1.37 15.43
CA GLY A 170 -13.00 -2.46 16.30
C GLY A 170 -11.98 -3.59 16.41
N VAL A 171 -11.43 -4.04 15.27
CA VAL A 171 -10.43 -5.11 15.24
C VAL A 171 -9.11 -4.64 15.85
N THR A 172 -8.65 -3.44 15.53
CA THR A 172 -7.41 -2.88 16.08
C THR A 172 -7.53 -2.70 17.60
N TRP A 173 -8.66 -2.19 18.08
CA TRP A 173 -8.92 -2.05 19.50
C TRP A 173 -8.94 -3.40 20.24
N TYR A 174 -9.55 -4.43 19.63
CA TYR A 174 -9.55 -5.77 20.19
C TYR A 174 -8.14 -6.38 20.24
N ALA A 175 -7.34 -6.19 19.19
CA ALA A 175 -5.95 -6.64 19.11
C ALA A 175 -5.08 -5.98 20.21
N LEU A 176 -5.21 -4.66 20.38
CA LEU A 176 -4.51 -3.89 21.42
C LEU A 176 -4.89 -4.33 22.84
N ARG A 177 -6.15 -4.75 23.07
CA ARG A 177 -6.60 -5.27 24.36
C ARG A 177 -6.05 -6.66 24.66
N ARG A 178 -5.94 -7.52 23.64
CA ARG A 178 -5.45 -8.91 23.79
C ARG A 178 -3.93 -8.97 23.95
N HIS A 179 -3.20 -8.11 23.27
CA HIS A 179 -1.74 -8.13 23.21
C HIS A 179 -1.16 -6.88 23.88
N ARG A 180 -1.20 -6.86 25.21
CA ARG A 180 -0.61 -5.78 26.01
C ARG A 180 0.93 -5.83 26.09
N GLU A 181 1.56 -6.84 25.47
CA GLU A 181 2.99 -7.17 25.66
C GLU A 181 3.75 -7.61 24.38
N LEU A 182 3.30 -7.26 23.17
CA LEU A 182 4.06 -7.58 21.96
C LEU A 182 4.22 -6.34 21.08
N HIS A 183 5.27 -5.57 21.35
CA HIS A 183 6.01 -4.75 20.39
C HIS A 183 7.33 -4.35 21.03
N VAL A 184 8.41 -5.08 20.72
CA VAL A 184 9.72 -4.49 20.47
C VAL A 184 10.39 -5.40 19.45
N ALA A 185 10.24 -5.10 18.16
CA ALA A 185 11.34 -5.41 17.27
C ALA A 185 12.47 -4.51 17.76
N ASP A 186 13.50 -5.07 18.40
CA ASP A 186 14.63 -4.28 18.88
C ASP A 186 15.24 -3.58 17.65
N PRO A 187 15.04 -2.25 17.47
CA PRO A 187 15.50 -1.59 16.26
C PRO A 187 17.02 -1.74 16.24
N GLU A 188 17.55 -2.33 15.16
CA GLU A 188 19.00 -2.41 14.95
C GLU A 188 19.54 -0.98 14.80
N GLY A 189 19.92 -0.35 15.90
CA GLY A 189 20.29 1.06 16.00
C GLY A 189 19.26 1.83 16.83
N GLY A 190 19.62 2.17 18.06
CA GLY A 190 18.71 2.64 19.12
C GLY A 190 17.70 3.72 18.73
N ALA A 191 16.62 3.76 19.52
CA ALA A 191 15.44 4.58 19.28
C ALA A 191 15.77 6.07 19.09
N TRP A 192 15.22 6.68 18.03
CA TRP A 192 15.30 8.13 17.84
C TRP A 192 14.45 8.83 18.90
N SER A 193 14.89 9.97 19.42
CA SER A 193 14.03 10.78 20.30
C SER A 193 12.72 11.13 19.60
N LEU A 194 11.59 11.14 20.32
CA LEU A 194 10.28 11.49 19.77
C LEU A 194 10.30 12.78 18.90
N ARG A 195 11.04 13.82 19.34
CA ARG A 195 11.17 15.07 18.59
C ARG A 195 11.86 14.88 17.23
N ALA A 196 12.91 14.06 17.20
CA ALA A 196 13.62 13.73 15.97
C ALA A 196 12.71 12.91 15.04
N SER A 197 12.01 11.90 15.56
CA SER A 197 11.07 11.08 14.79
C SER A 197 9.97 11.93 14.16
N LEU A 198 9.35 12.82 14.93
CA LEU A 198 8.30 13.72 14.43
C LEU A 198 8.82 14.73 13.40
N LEU A 199 10.04 15.26 13.59
CA LEU A 199 10.63 16.21 12.65
C LEU A 199 10.98 15.52 11.33
N VAL A 200 11.62 14.35 11.39
CA VAL A 200 11.96 13.56 10.20
C VAL A 200 10.68 13.16 9.47
N LEU A 201 9.67 12.70 10.21
CA LEU A 201 8.37 12.36 9.65
C LEU A 201 7.75 13.55 8.90
N ALA A 202 7.65 14.72 9.55
CA ALA A 202 7.08 15.92 8.94
C ALA A 202 7.83 16.35 7.67
N VAL A 203 9.17 16.38 7.71
CA VAL A 203 9.99 16.76 6.54
C VAL A 203 9.83 15.73 5.42
N ALA A 204 9.90 14.43 5.73
CA ALA A 204 9.76 13.37 4.75
C ALA A 204 8.37 13.38 4.10
N THR A 205 7.30 13.64 4.87
CA THR A 205 5.93 13.79 4.35
C THR A 205 5.83 14.96 3.37
N VAL A 206 6.39 16.14 3.70
CA VAL A 206 6.36 17.30 2.80
C VAL A 206 7.13 17.03 1.52
N VAL A 207 8.33 16.46 1.62
CA VAL A 207 9.14 16.12 0.44
C VAL A 207 8.45 15.05 -0.40
N THR A 208 7.81 14.07 0.23
CA THR A 208 6.99 13.05 -0.46
C THR A 208 5.85 13.68 -1.23
N ALA A 209 5.15 14.67 -0.66
CA ALA A 209 4.09 15.38 -1.37
C ALA A 209 4.62 16.11 -2.62
N LEU A 210 5.75 16.79 -2.52
CA LEU A 210 6.36 17.48 -3.68
C LEU A 210 6.77 16.49 -4.78
N VAL A 211 7.38 15.36 -4.43
CA VAL A 211 7.78 14.33 -5.41
C VAL A 211 6.57 13.60 -5.98
N ALA A 212 5.54 13.34 -5.17
CA ALA A 212 4.30 12.71 -5.62
C ALA A 212 3.50 13.60 -6.58
N GLU A 213 3.56 14.92 -6.42
CA GLU A 213 2.97 15.87 -7.37
C GLU A 213 3.62 15.73 -8.76
N ILE A 214 4.95 15.64 -8.81
CA ILE A 214 5.70 15.38 -10.05
C ILE A 214 5.33 14.01 -10.65
N LEU A 215 5.23 12.97 -9.82
CA LEU A 215 4.84 11.62 -10.25
C LEU A 215 3.43 11.63 -10.89
N VAL A 216 2.44 12.21 -10.22
CA VAL A 216 1.05 12.22 -10.69
C VAL A 216 0.91 13.10 -11.95
N GLY A 217 1.62 14.23 -12.00
CA GLY A 217 1.63 15.12 -13.16
C GLY A 217 2.20 14.50 -14.43
N SER A 218 3.25 13.67 -14.30
CA SER A 218 3.94 13.02 -15.43
C SER A 218 3.40 11.63 -15.80
N LEU A 219 2.41 11.11 -15.05
CA LEU A 219 1.91 9.74 -15.20
C LEU A 219 1.29 9.48 -16.57
N GLU A 220 0.48 10.43 -17.07
CA GLU A 220 -0.26 10.29 -18.32
C GLU A 220 0.69 10.18 -19.52
N VAL A 221 1.64 11.11 -19.62
CA VAL A 221 2.65 11.09 -20.68
C VAL A 221 3.54 9.84 -20.58
N PHE A 222 3.91 9.42 -19.37
CA PHE A 222 4.63 8.16 -19.20
C PHE A 222 3.81 6.96 -19.71
N ALA A 223 2.51 6.90 -19.39
CA ALA A 223 1.65 5.81 -19.83
C ALA A 223 1.55 5.77 -21.37
N GLU A 224 1.31 6.92 -22.00
CA GLU A 224 1.21 7.04 -23.46
C GLU A 224 2.50 6.60 -24.18
N GLU A 225 3.66 7.13 -23.77
CA GLU A 225 4.97 6.83 -24.36
C GLU A 225 5.41 5.38 -24.11
N ALA A 226 5.00 4.78 -22.98
CA ALA A 226 5.26 3.38 -22.68
C ALA A 226 4.25 2.43 -23.35
N HIS A 227 3.23 2.95 -24.04
CA HIS A 227 2.09 2.20 -24.56
C HIS A 227 1.37 1.36 -23.48
N LEU A 228 1.23 1.96 -22.30
CA LEU A 228 0.53 1.42 -21.14
C LEU A 228 -0.70 2.28 -20.84
N THR A 229 -1.63 1.70 -20.09
CA THR A 229 -2.81 2.43 -19.61
C THR A 229 -2.52 3.13 -18.29
N GLU A 230 -3.18 4.25 -18.00
CA GLU A 230 -3.01 4.95 -16.72
C GLU A 230 -3.35 4.02 -15.55
N PHE A 231 -4.41 3.23 -15.72
CA PHE A 231 -4.79 2.17 -14.78
C PHE A 231 -3.66 1.17 -14.53
N PHE A 232 -2.99 0.68 -15.58
CA PHE A 232 -1.91 -0.30 -15.43
C PHE A 232 -0.69 0.31 -14.72
N VAL A 233 -0.30 1.52 -15.12
CA VAL A 233 0.81 2.23 -14.49
C VAL A 233 0.53 2.44 -13.00
N ALA A 234 -0.68 2.86 -12.64
CA ALA A 234 -1.08 3.02 -11.26
C ALA A 234 -1.11 1.69 -10.48
N ALA A 235 -1.80 0.69 -11.02
CA ALA A 235 -2.05 -0.58 -10.34
C ALA A 235 -0.83 -1.50 -10.21
N VAL A 236 0.17 -1.31 -11.06
CA VAL A 236 1.39 -2.13 -11.05
C VAL A 236 2.58 -1.28 -10.62
N ILE A 237 2.92 -0.24 -11.37
CA ILE A 237 4.18 0.49 -11.17
C ILE A 237 4.12 1.34 -9.91
N VAL A 238 3.11 2.22 -9.78
CA VAL A 238 2.95 3.09 -8.61
C VAL A 238 2.72 2.27 -7.34
N ALA A 239 1.88 1.23 -7.42
CA ALA A 239 1.66 0.31 -6.31
C ALA A 239 2.93 -0.42 -5.84
N ILE A 240 3.81 -0.83 -6.77
CA ILE A 240 5.10 -1.46 -6.41
C ILE A 240 6.00 -0.44 -5.71
N VAL A 241 6.06 0.80 -6.18
CA VAL A 241 6.91 1.85 -5.61
C VAL A 241 6.59 2.07 -4.13
N GLY A 242 5.31 2.22 -3.79
CA GLY A 242 4.87 2.36 -2.39
C GLY A 242 5.18 1.11 -1.56
N ASN A 243 4.68 -0.05 -2.00
CA ASN A 243 4.83 -1.31 -1.26
C ASN A 243 6.29 -1.75 -1.07
N ALA A 244 7.15 -1.57 -2.08
CA ALA A 244 8.54 -2.01 -2.01
C ALA A 244 9.32 -1.25 -0.95
N ALA A 245 8.99 0.02 -0.76
CA ALA A 245 9.61 0.90 0.21
C ALA A 245 9.15 0.63 1.64
N GLU A 246 7.84 0.55 1.84
CA GLU A 246 7.25 0.38 3.17
C GLU A 246 7.39 -1.07 3.66
N HIS A 247 7.13 -2.05 2.77
CA HIS A 247 6.99 -3.45 3.15
C HIS A 247 8.08 -4.37 2.58
N GLY A 248 9.02 -3.86 1.78
CA GLY A 248 10.21 -4.62 1.36
C GLY A 248 11.04 -5.14 2.54
N GLY A 249 10.96 -4.46 3.69
CA GLY A 249 11.53 -4.93 4.96
C GLY A 249 11.03 -6.31 5.38
N ALA A 250 9.76 -6.66 5.10
CA ALA A 250 9.21 -7.99 5.43
C ALA A 250 9.98 -9.11 4.74
N VAL A 251 10.40 -8.90 3.49
CA VAL A 251 11.20 -9.88 2.73
C VAL A 251 12.58 -10.08 3.38
N VAL A 252 13.21 -8.99 3.85
CA VAL A 252 14.49 -9.03 4.56
C VAL A 252 14.34 -9.75 5.90
N VAL A 253 13.26 -9.47 6.64
CA VAL A 253 12.93 -10.13 7.91
C VAL A 253 12.70 -11.63 7.69
N ALA A 254 12.00 -12.00 6.62
CA ALA A 254 11.78 -13.40 6.25
C ALA A 254 13.09 -14.12 5.93
N ALA A 255 13.98 -13.49 5.16
CA ALA A 255 15.29 -14.04 4.81
C ALA A 255 16.19 -14.26 6.04
N ARG A 256 15.95 -13.54 7.14
CA ARG A 256 16.60 -13.75 8.45
C ARG A 256 15.93 -14.84 9.30
N GLY A 257 15.00 -15.61 8.73
CA GLY A 257 14.29 -16.70 9.41
C GLY A 257 13.10 -16.27 10.27
N LYS A 258 12.74 -14.98 10.31
CA LYS A 258 11.61 -14.46 11.09
C LYS A 258 10.30 -14.52 10.29
N LEU A 259 9.95 -15.70 9.78
CA LEU A 259 8.79 -15.92 8.90
C LEU A 259 7.44 -15.52 9.52
N LYS A 260 7.25 -15.75 10.83
CA LYS A 260 6.04 -15.35 11.55
C LYS A 260 5.79 -13.84 11.43
N LEU A 261 6.81 -13.04 11.76
CA LEU A 261 6.77 -11.58 11.71
C LEU A 261 6.61 -11.07 10.27
N ALA A 262 7.37 -11.61 9.32
CA ALA A 262 7.29 -11.19 7.93
C ALA A 262 5.89 -11.42 7.31
N THR A 263 5.28 -12.57 7.62
CA THR A 263 3.92 -12.90 7.15
C THR A 263 2.89 -11.97 7.78
N GLU A 264 3.03 -11.67 9.07
CA GLU A 264 2.18 -10.73 9.80
C GLU A 264 2.27 -9.32 9.20
N ILE A 265 3.47 -8.80 8.93
CA ILE A 265 3.67 -7.49 8.29
C ILE A 265 2.98 -7.43 6.92
N ALA A 266 3.22 -8.41 6.04
CA ALA A 266 2.67 -8.40 4.69
C ALA A 266 1.14 -8.50 4.65
N LEU A 267 0.56 -9.39 5.47
CA LEU A 267 -0.89 -9.58 5.53
C LEU A 267 -1.60 -8.43 6.24
N ALA A 268 -1.04 -7.92 7.34
CA ALA A 268 -1.61 -6.79 8.06
C ALA A 268 -1.61 -5.53 7.21
N SER A 269 -0.54 -5.27 6.45
CA SER A 269 -0.48 -4.17 5.48
C SER A 269 -1.58 -4.28 4.43
N SER A 270 -1.72 -5.44 3.77
CA SER A 270 -2.79 -5.65 2.77
C SER A 270 -4.19 -5.40 3.37
N ALA A 271 -4.43 -5.88 4.59
CA ALA A 271 -5.66 -5.62 5.32
C ALA A 271 -5.85 -4.13 5.65
N GLN A 272 -4.81 -3.44 6.13
CA GLN A 272 -4.85 -2.00 6.44
C GLN A 272 -5.18 -1.17 5.20
N VAL A 273 -4.57 -1.45 4.07
CA VAL A 273 -4.91 -0.75 2.82
C VAL A 273 -6.39 -0.95 2.49
N ALA A 274 -6.88 -2.18 2.60
CA ALA A 274 -8.26 -2.53 2.26
C ALA A 274 -9.32 -1.96 3.22
N VAL A 275 -9.12 -2.04 4.54
CA VAL A 275 -10.15 -1.65 5.53
C VAL A 275 -9.92 -0.25 6.13
N PHE A 276 -8.77 0.37 5.90
CA PHE A 276 -8.45 1.71 6.40
C PHE A 276 -8.10 2.69 5.28
N LEU A 277 -7.08 2.41 4.46
CA LEU A 277 -6.59 3.41 3.50
C LEU A 277 -7.61 3.74 2.41
N ILE A 278 -8.14 2.72 1.72
CA ILE A 278 -9.18 2.89 0.69
C ILE A 278 -10.39 3.68 1.22
N PRO A 279 -11.02 3.29 2.34
CA PRO A 279 -12.17 4.03 2.84
C PRO A 279 -11.79 5.42 3.39
N ALA A 280 -10.58 5.61 3.93
CA ALA A 280 -10.11 6.93 4.33
C ALA A 280 -9.96 7.87 3.12
N VAL A 281 -9.34 7.40 2.02
CA VAL A 281 -9.25 8.15 0.76
C VAL A 281 -10.64 8.50 0.24
N ALA A 282 -11.57 7.54 0.21
CA ALA A 282 -12.92 7.78 -0.28
C ALA A 282 -13.66 8.85 0.54
N LEU A 283 -13.47 8.91 1.86
CA LEU A 283 -14.06 9.96 2.70
C LEU A 283 -13.34 11.31 2.54
N LEU A 284 -12.01 11.32 2.48
CA LEU A 284 -11.23 12.54 2.32
C LEU A 284 -11.42 13.18 0.94
N ALA A 285 -11.68 12.37 -0.09
CA ALA A 285 -12.00 12.84 -1.45
C ALA A 285 -13.23 13.75 -1.47
N TRP A 286 -14.18 13.63 -0.54
CA TRP A 286 -15.32 14.55 -0.44
C TRP A 286 -14.94 16.00 -0.14
N LEU A 287 -13.72 16.24 0.36
CA LEU A 287 -13.20 17.59 0.58
C LEU A 287 -12.58 18.20 -0.68
N ILE A 288 -12.37 17.40 -1.73
CA ILE A 288 -11.69 17.78 -2.97
C ILE A 288 -12.65 17.57 -4.15
N ASP A 289 -12.80 16.32 -4.59
CA ASP A 289 -13.78 15.87 -5.58
C ASP A 289 -14.21 14.42 -5.24
N PRO A 290 -15.52 14.14 -5.01
CA PRO A 290 -15.96 12.84 -4.53
C PRO A 290 -15.61 11.68 -5.46
N VAL A 291 -14.76 10.76 -4.99
CA VAL A 291 -14.42 9.53 -5.72
C VAL A 291 -15.32 8.37 -5.32
N ALA A 292 -15.89 7.71 -6.32
CA ALA A 292 -16.59 6.45 -6.14
C ALA A 292 -15.61 5.26 -6.00
N LEU A 293 -15.90 4.34 -5.09
CA LEU A 293 -15.24 3.03 -4.97
C LEU A 293 -15.74 2.06 -6.07
N SER A 294 -15.79 2.53 -7.31
CA SER A 294 -16.28 1.84 -8.51
C SER A 294 -15.24 0.89 -9.11
N PHE A 295 -14.69 0.01 -8.27
CA PHE A 295 -13.67 -0.95 -8.68
C PHE A 295 -14.12 -1.82 -9.87
N ARG A 296 -13.18 -2.09 -10.77
CA ARG A 296 -13.35 -2.99 -11.92
C ARG A 296 -13.51 -4.43 -11.43
N PRO A 297 -14.16 -5.31 -12.23
CA PRO A 297 -14.19 -6.74 -11.93
C PRO A 297 -12.79 -7.33 -11.73
N VAL A 298 -11.83 -6.93 -12.56
CA VAL A 298 -10.44 -7.42 -12.47
C VAL A 298 -9.76 -7.04 -11.16
N GLU A 299 -10.03 -5.85 -10.61
CA GLU A 299 -9.48 -5.39 -9.33
C GLU A 299 -10.05 -6.20 -8.16
N LEU A 300 -11.37 -6.39 -8.15
CA LEU A 300 -12.05 -7.17 -7.10
C LEU A 300 -11.69 -8.66 -7.17
N ILE A 301 -11.56 -9.22 -8.38
CA ILE A 301 -11.10 -10.60 -8.58
C ILE A 301 -9.66 -10.75 -8.10
N ALA A 302 -8.78 -9.78 -8.37
CA ALA A 302 -7.40 -9.83 -7.91
C ALA A 302 -7.29 -9.75 -6.37
N MET A 303 -8.00 -8.82 -5.72
CA MET A 303 -7.99 -8.69 -4.25
C MET A 303 -8.63 -9.91 -3.57
N GLY A 304 -9.86 -10.28 -3.95
CA GLY A 304 -10.58 -11.39 -3.36
C GLY A 304 -9.95 -12.75 -3.69
N GLY A 305 -9.59 -12.96 -4.95
CA GLY A 305 -8.90 -14.16 -5.41
C GLY A 305 -7.54 -14.32 -4.75
N GLY A 306 -6.77 -13.24 -4.62
CA GLY A 306 -5.51 -13.24 -3.88
C GLY A 306 -5.69 -13.64 -2.42
N ALA A 307 -6.73 -13.14 -1.75
CA ALA A 307 -7.02 -13.48 -0.36
C ALA A 307 -7.41 -14.96 -0.20
N VAL A 308 -8.19 -15.49 -1.14
CA VAL A 308 -8.55 -16.92 -1.18
C VAL A 308 -7.33 -17.80 -1.41
N ILE A 309 -6.48 -17.46 -2.38
CA ILE A 309 -5.24 -18.22 -2.68
C ILE A 309 -4.32 -18.22 -1.46
N ALA A 310 -4.07 -17.05 -0.86
CA ALA A 310 -3.24 -16.93 0.33
C ALA A 310 -3.83 -17.73 1.51
N THR A 311 -5.14 -17.69 1.71
CA THR A 311 -5.84 -18.49 2.74
C THR A 311 -5.61 -19.99 2.53
N ALA A 312 -5.76 -20.47 1.30
CA ALA A 312 -5.58 -21.88 0.96
C ALA A 312 -4.12 -22.33 1.19
N LEU A 313 -3.14 -21.54 0.74
CA LEU A 313 -1.71 -21.86 0.89
C LEU A 313 -1.21 -21.81 2.34
N LEU A 314 -1.86 -21.00 3.18
CA LEU A 314 -1.50 -20.81 4.59
C LEU A 314 -2.40 -21.59 5.56
N ALA A 315 -3.34 -22.40 5.05
CA ALA A 315 -4.35 -23.10 5.84
C ALA A 315 -3.75 -23.99 6.94
N ASP A 316 -2.62 -24.65 6.65
CA ASP A 316 -1.96 -25.57 7.58
C ASP A 316 -1.05 -24.84 8.60
N GLY A 317 -1.00 -23.50 8.58
CA GLY A 317 -0.12 -22.72 9.46
C GLY A 317 1.37 -22.88 9.18
N ARG A 318 1.71 -23.45 8.01
CA ARG A 318 3.08 -23.73 7.57
C ARG A 318 3.36 -23.07 6.23
N THR A 319 4.59 -22.62 6.08
CA THR A 319 5.07 -21.95 4.86
C THR A 319 6.11 -22.79 4.15
N SER A 320 6.28 -22.53 2.86
CA SER A 320 7.28 -23.19 2.03
C SER A 320 7.67 -22.27 0.87
N ARG A 321 8.83 -22.54 0.24
CA ARG A 321 9.24 -21.81 -0.97
C ARG A 321 8.24 -21.96 -2.10
N SER A 322 7.59 -23.13 -2.22
CA SER A 322 6.55 -23.37 -3.22
C SER A 322 5.31 -22.51 -3.00
N HIS A 323 4.93 -22.20 -1.75
CA HIS A 323 3.86 -21.23 -1.50
C HIS A 323 4.25 -19.85 -2.01
N GLY A 324 5.50 -19.43 -1.77
CA GLY A 324 6.04 -18.17 -2.29
C GLY A 324 6.01 -18.09 -3.82
N VAL A 325 6.48 -19.14 -4.51
CA VAL A 325 6.42 -19.21 -5.98
C VAL A 325 4.98 -19.15 -6.48
N ALA A 326 4.04 -19.88 -5.84
CA ALA A 326 2.63 -19.85 -6.24
C ALA A 326 2.01 -18.45 -6.12
N LEU A 327 2.32 -17.72 -5.05
CA LEU A 327 1.84 -16.34 -4.86
C LEU A 327 2.45 -15.37 -5.89
N ILE A 328 3.75 -15.50 -6.18
CA ILE A 328 4.42 -14.69 -7.20
C ILE A 328 3.82 -14.97 -8.59
N LEU A 329 3.56 -16.24 -8.92
CA LEU A 329 2.90 -16.60 -10.18
C LEU A 329 1.46 -16.06 -10.25
N ALA A 330 0.73 -16.08 -9.14
CA ALA A 330 -0.58 -15.44 -9.06
C ALA A 330 -0.47 -13.92 -9.30
N TYR A 331 0.54 -13.25 -8.73
CA TYR A 331 0.78 -11.82 -8.97
C TYR A 331 1.09 -11.54 -10.44
N VAL A 332 1.96 -12.32 -11.09
CA VAL A 332 2.27 -12.20 -12.52
C VAL A 332 1.01 -12.39 -13.37
N GLY A 333 0.15 -13.35 -13.00
CA GLY A 333 -1.17 -13.52 -13.61
C GLY A 333 -2.05 -12.27 -13.45
N THR A 334 -2.07 -11.65 -12.28
CA THR A 334 -2.78 -10.38 -12.06
C THR A 334 -2.22 -9.24 -12.89
N VAL A 335 -0.90 -9.10 -12.99
CA VAL A 335 -0.27 -8.08 -13.85
C VAL A 335 -0.71 -8.27 -15.31
N ALA A 336 -0.76 -9.50 -15.80
CA ALA A 336 -1.28 -9.79 -17.13
C ALA A 336 -2.78 -9.44 -17.26
N MET A 337 -3.60 -9.73 -16.25
CA MET A 337 -5.01 -9.32 -16.24
C MET A 337 -5.19 -7.80 -16.28
N PHE A 338 -4.38 -7.05 -15.52
CA PHE A 338 -4.43 -5.59 -15.51
C PHE A 338 -3.97 -4.99 -16.83
N PHE A 339 -2.93 -5.56 -17.45
CA PHE A 339 -2.48 -5.15 -18.77
C PHE A 339 -3.57 -5.33 -19.84
N LEU A 340 -4.27 -6.47 -19.80
CA LEU A 340 -5.35 -6.79 -20.75
C LEU A 340 -6.65 -6.01 -20.48
N ALA A 341 -6.83 -5.46 -19.27
CA ALA A 341 -8.06 -4.77 -18.89
C ALA A 341 -8.24 -3.41 -19.58
N GLY A 342 -7.17 -2.77 -20.06
CA GLY A 342 -7.22 -1.47 -20.73
C GLY A 342 -7.60 -0.30 -19.82
N ASP A 343 -7.85 0.88 -20.39
CA ASP A 343 -8.50 2.01 -19.69
C ASP A 343 -10.03 1.93 -19.86
N ARG A 344 -10.75 2.64 -18.99
CA ARG A 344 -12.21 2.69 -18.95
C ARG A 344 -12.75 4.01 -19.48
#